data_AF-A0A2X2BFB3-F1
#
_entry.id   AF-A0A2X2BFB3-F1
#
_cell.length_a   1.000
_cell.length_b   1.000
_cell.length_c   1.000
_cell.angle_alpha   90.00
_cell.angle_beta   90.00
_cell.angle_gamma   90.00
#
_symmetry.space_group_name_H-M   'P 1'
#
loop_
_entity.id
_entity.type
_entity.pdbx_description
1 polymer ?
#
loop_
_entity_poly.entity_id
_entity_poly.type
_entity_poly.pdbx_seq_one_letter_code
_entity_poly.pdbx_strand_id
1 'polypeptide(L)'
;MSFSLLSWLAAQTYYPQFYWQHRDESEEVAACGQVKCFNHIRDAHRFLATHRHSLHTDDVRIWGLNAWDTIIPGRIDKEKGDDAYLFLPRIEIRRQQQLSIHINLLAEEDKQSALAFIRSLKNALNIAPLSVKVTSVEHSLTQQQWTDYLNIALDEINQGVFEKVVPARGNLLKLR
;
A
#
# COMPACT_ATOMS: atom_id res chain seq x y z
N MET A 1 25.98 12.08 4.51
CA MET A 1 24.60 11.78 4.95
C MET A 1 23.99 10.83 3.95
N SER A 2 23.40 9.72 4.38
CA SER A 2 22.63 8.84 3.49
C SER A 2 21.32 9.52 3.11
N PHE A 3 20.97 9.48 1.82
CA PHE A 3 19.67 9.94 1.32
C PHE A 3 18.56 9.10 1.97
N SER A 4 17.51 9.72 2.55
CA SER A 4 16.38 9.02 3.17
C SER A 4 15.20 8.95 2.19
N LEU A 5 14.78 7.74 1.81
CA LEU A 5 13.67 7.53 0.86
C LEU A 5 12.34 7.94 1.47
N LEU A 6 12.12 7.63 2.76
CA LEU A 6 10.90 8.01 3.46
C LEU A 6 10.77 9.54 3.60
N SER A 7 11.87 10.22 3.94
CA SER A 7 11.92 11.70 4.03
C SER A 7 11.71 12.38 2.69
N TRP A 8 12.23 11.78 1.62
CA TRP A 8 11.94 12.23 0.26
C TRP A 8 10.47 12.01 -0.10
N LEU A 9 9.93 10.82 0.14
CA LEU A 9 8.55 10.50 -0.22
C LEU A 9 7.54 11.41 0.50
N ALA A 10 7.72 11.61 1.80
CA ALA A 10 6.87 12.47 2.64
C ALA A 10 6.88 13.95 2.20
N ALA A 11 7.90 14.40 1.47
CA ALA A 11 7.95 15.76 0.93
C ALA A 11 7.10 15.94 -0.34
N GLN A 12 6.77 14.85 -1.03
CA GLN A 12 6.09 14.93 -2.32
C GLN A 12 4.61 15.29 -2.16
N THR A 13 4.06 16.00 -3.14
CA THR A 13 2.64 16.40 -3.17
C THR A 13 1.76 15.43 -3.95
N TYR A 14 2.37 14.53 -4.73
CA TYR A 14 1.64 13.57 -5.54
C TYR A 14 1.26 12.34 -4.74
N TYR A 15 0.08 11.83 -5.05
CA TYR A 15 -0.47 10.59 -4.52
C TYR A 15 -0.83 9.64 -5.67
N PRO A 16 -0.91 8.33 -5.41
CA PRO A 16 -0.57 7.63 -4.17
C PRO A 16 0.94 7.68 -3.87
N GLN A 17 1.27 7.37 -2.62
CA GLN A 17 2.65 7.21 -2.13
C GLN A 17 2.75 5.84 -1.48
N PHE A 18 3.81 5.09 -1.80
CA PHE A 18 4.03 3.76 -1.27
C PHE A 18 5.50 3.60 -0.87
N TYR A 19 5.73 3.41 0.43
CA TYR A 19 7.05 3.10 0.99
C TYR A 19 7.09 1.63 1.36
N TRP A 20 8.18 0.95 1.01
CA TRP A 20 8.38 -0.43 1.35
C TRP A 20 9.86 -0.71 1.63
N GLN A 21 10.13 -1.46 2.69
CA GLN A 21 11.47 -1.90 3.03
C GLN A 21 11.40 -3.39 3.32
N HIS A 22 12.27 -4.15 2.69
CA HIS A 22 12.41 -5.58 2.98
C HIS A 22 12.84 -5.74 4.43
N ARG A 23 12.29 -6.75 5.12
CA ARG A 23 12.56 -7.00 6.54
C ARG A 23 14.03 -7.24 6.88
N ASP A 24 14.78 -7.76 5.91
CA ASP A 24 16.23 -8.03 6.04
C ASP A 24 17.07 -6.83 5.60
N GLU A 25 16.43 -5.67 5.34
CA GLU A 25 17.03 -4.40 4.93
C GLU A 25 17.84 -4.45 3.62
N SER A 26 17.69 -5.53 2.86
CA SER A 26 18.36 -5.76 1.57
C SER A 26 17.82 -4.88 0.43
N GLU A 27 16.58 -4.40 0.56
CA GLU A 27 15.93 -3.53 -0.40
C GLU A 27 15.02 -2.51 0.29
N GLU A 28 15.04 -1.26 -0.18
CA GLU A 28 14.18 -0.16 0.25
C GLU A 28 13.65 0.56 -1.00
N VAL A 29 12.36 0.91 -1.00
CA VAL A 29 11.67 1.52 -2.14
C VAL A 29 10.75 2.65 -1.70
N ALA A 30 10.78 3.75 -2.45
CA ALA A 30 9.79 4.81 -2.41
C ALA A 30 9.17 4.99 -3.80
N ALA A 31 7.87 4.73 -3.91
CA ALA A 31 7.09 4.88 -5.13
C ALA A 31 6.08 6.03 -4.98
N CYS A 32 6.01 6.91 -5.98
CA CYS A 32 5.19 8.13 -5.92
C CYS A 32 4.46 8.41 -7.23
N GLY A 33 3.21 8.86 -7.11
CA GLY A 33 2.32 9.13 -8.22
C GLY A 33 1.85 7.86 -8.92
N GLN A 34 0.85 7.97 -9.78
CA GLN A 34 0.24 6.83 -10.45
C GLN A 34 0.09 7.11 -11.95
N VAL A 35 0.47 6.14 -12.76
CA VAL A 35 0.23 6.15 -14.22
C VAL A 35 -0.93 5.20 -14.57
N LYS A 36 -1.10 4.13 -13.80
CA LYS A 36 -2.20 3.17 -13.94
C LYS A 36 -2.59 2.57 -12.61
N CYS A 37 -3.89 2.36 -12.38
CA CYS A 37 -4.45 1.69 -11.22
C CYS A 37 -5.03 0.33 -11.62
N PHE A 38 -5.01 -0.63 -10.70
CA PHE A 38 -5.62 -1.94 -10.80
C PHE A 38 -6.31 -2.24 -9.47
N ASN A 39 -7.56 -2.67 -9.56
CA ASN A 39 -8.36 -2.99 -8.38
C ASN A 39 -8.25 -4.47 -7.97
N HIS A 40 -7.62 -5.29 -8.84
CA HIS A 40 -7.42 -6.71 -8.61
C HIS A 40 -6.04 -7.16 -9.12
N ILE A 41 -5.39 -8.08 -8.41
CA ILE A 41 -4.03 -8.56 -8.75
C ILE A 41 -3.92 -9.21 -10.14
N ARG A 42 -5.00 -9.87 -10.59
CA ARG A 42 -5.07 -10.48 -11.93
C ARG A 42 -4.96 -9.46 -13.06
N ASP A 43 -5.50 -8.26 -12.89
CA ASP A 43 -5.44 -7.21 -13.92
C ASP A 43 -4.06 -6.58 -13.99
N ALA A 44 -3.43 -6.37 -12.83
CA ALA A 44 -2.03 -5.96 -12.73
C ALA A 44 -1.10 -6.99 -13.43
N HIS A 45 -1.28 -8.28 -13.13
CA HIS A 45 -0.52 -9.35 -13.77
C HIS A 45 -0.75 -9.41 -15.29
N ARG A 46 -2.01 -9.32 -15.75
CA ARG A 46 -2.34 -9.30 -17.18
C ARG A 46 -1.70 -8.11 -17.88
N PHE A 47 -1.71 -6.95 -17.25
CA PHE A 47 -1.06 -5.76 -17.79
C PHE A 47 0.44 -5.98 -18.01
N LEU A 48 1.17 -6.51 -17.02
CA LEU A 48 2.59 -6.83 -17.19
C LEU A 48 2.82 -7.86 -18.31
N ALA A 49 2.00 -8.91 -18.35
CA ALA A 49 2.11 -9.96 -19.37
C ALA A 49 1.92 -9.45 -20.81
N THR A 50 0.99 -8.50 -21.03
CA THR A 50 0.77 -7.90 -22.36
C THR A 50 1.93 -7.02 -22.81
N HIS A 51 2.69 -6.44 -21.87
CA HIS A 51 3.78 -5.52 -22.19
C HIS A 51 5.17 -6.18 -22.19
N ARG A 52 5.27 -7.47 -21.82
CA ARG A 52 6.54 -8.23 -21.68
C ARG A 52 7.50 -8.19 -22.88
N HIS A 53 6.98 -7.92 -24.08
CA HIS A 53 7.76 -7.90 -25.33
C HIS A 53 8.27 -6.50 -25.70
N SER A 54 7.83 -5.47 -24.98
CA SER A 54 8.39 -4.13 -25.07
C SER A 54 9.69 -4.09 -24.28
N LEU A 55 10.75 -3.59 -24.91
CA LEU A 55 12.10 -3.48 -24.32
C LEU A 55 12.02 -2.82 -22.92
N HIS A 56 12.62 -3.49 -21.92
CA HIS A 56 12.74 -3.08 -20.50
C HIS A 56 11.57 -3.36 -19.55
N THR A 57 10.62 -4.26 -19.89
CA THR A 57 9.52 -4.59 -18.97
C THR A 57 9.87 -5.54 -17.82
N ASP A 58 10.97 -6.29 -17.90
CA ASP A 58 11.40 -7.19 -16.82
C ASP A 58 11.69 -6.45 -15.50
N ASP A 59 11.91 -5.14 -15.56
CA ASP A 59 12.20 -4.29 -14.41
C ASP A 59 11.01 -3.43 -13.98
N VAL A 60 9.84 -3.56 -14.63
CA VAL A 60 8.63 -2.79 -14.27
C VAL A 60 7.92 -3.42 -13.08
N ARG A 61 7.66 -2.63 -12.03
CA ARG A 61 6.99 -3.09 -10.81
C ARG A 61 5.68 -2.35 -10.56
N ILE A 62 4.70 -3.12 -10.10
CA ILE A 62 3.41 -2.62 -9.61
C ILE A 62 3.43 -2.72 -8.09
N TRP A 63 2.98 -1.67 -7.42
CA TRP A 63 3.01 -1.54 -5.97
C TRP A 63 1.61 -1.35 -5.41
N GLY A 64 1.42 -1.67 -4.13
CA GLY A 64 0.16 -1.40 -3.45
C GLY A 64 -0.21 -2.48 -2.44
N LEU A 65 -1.51 -2.66 -2.25
CA LEU A 65 -2.08 -3.46 -1.18
C LEU A 65 -3.12 -4.42 -1.74
N ASN A 66 -3.14 -5.65 -1.22
CA ASN A 66 -4.26 -6.57 -1.35
C ASN A 66 -4.96 -6.62 0.01
N ALA A 67 -6.27 -6.51 0.02
CA ALA A 67 -7.06 -6.55 1.23
C ALA A 67 -7.44 -7.98 1.61
N TRP A 68 -7.82 -8.14 2.87
CA TRP A 68 -8.34 -9.41 3.40
C TRP A 68 -9.71 -9.78 2.79
N ASP A 69 -10.51 -8.77 2.48
CA ASP A 69 -11.81 -8.85 1.81
C ASP A 69 -11.99 -7.59 0.94
N THR A 70 -13.05 -7.50 0.13
CA THR A 70 -13.36 -6.35 -0.74
C THR A 70 -13.20 -4.99 -0.02
N ILE A 71 -12.39 -4.11 -0.62
CA ILE A 71 -12.07 -2.76 -0.17
C ILE A 71 -13.22 -1.81 -0.49
N ILE A 72 -14.35 -1.87 0.23
CA ILE A 72 -15.25 -0.71 0.31
C ILE A 72 -15.94 -0.60 1.67
N PRO A 73 -15.80 0.52 2.41
CA PRO A 73 -16.80 0.93 3.40
C PRO A 73 -18.10 1.30 2.66
N GLY A 74 -19.10 0.40 2.68
CA GLY A 74 -20.49 0.75 2.35
C GLY A 74 -21.03 0.44 0.94
N ARG A 75 -20.31 -0.25 0.05
CA ARG A 75 -20.91 -0.85 -1.17
C ARG A 75 -20.22 -2.15 -1.54
N ILE A 76 -20.99 -3.22 -1.61
CA ILE A 76 -20.53 -4.52 -2.09
C ILE A 76 -20.78 -4.56 -3.59
N ASP A 77 -19.74 -4.47 -4.42
CA ASP A 77 -19.82 -4.83 -5.84
C ASP A 77 -18.97 -6.10 -6.06
N LYS A 78 -19.54 -7.25 -5.65
CA LYS A 78 -18.91 -8.59 -5.71
C LYS A 78 -18.47 -9.02 -7.12
N GLU A 79 -18.94 -8.33 -8.16
CA GLU A 79 -18.63 -8.63 -9.56
C GLU A 79 -17.36 -7.95 -10.08
N LYS A 80 -16.84 -6.90 -9.41
CA LYS A 80 -15.74 -6.07 -9.95
C LYS A 80 -14.35 -6.32 -9.36
N GLY A 81 -14.23 -7.13 -8.30
CA GLY A 81 -12.92 -7.45 -7.73
C GLY A 81 -12.22 -6.21 -7.16
N ASP A 82 -12.90 -5.42 -6.34
CA ASP A 82 -12.31 -4.30 -5.60
C ASP A 82 -11.58 -4.79 -4.33
N ASP A 83 -10.75 -5.83 -4.41
CA ASP A 83 -10.01 -6.39 -3.26
C ASP A 83 -8.56 -5.91 -3.17
N ALA A 84 -8.13 -5.04 -4.09
CA ALA A 84 -6.78 -4.50 -4.11
C ALA A 84 -6.76 -3.01 -4.50
N TYR A 85 -5.71 -2.32 -4.06
CA TYR A 85 -5.30 -1.04 -4.62
C TYR A 85 -3.86 -1.20 -5.08
N LEU A 86 -3.68 -1.48 -6.37
CA LEU A 86 -2.38 -1.70 -6.99
C LEU A 86 -2.16 -0.65 -8.07
N PHE A 87 -0.92 -0.21 -8.24
CA PHE A 87 -0.63 0.84 -9.20
C PHE A 87 0.77 0.74 -9.81
N LEU A 88 0.85 1.14 -11.07
CA LEU A 88 2.12 1.45 -11.74
C LEU A 88 2.53 2.86 -11.34
N PRO A 89 3.62 3.05 -10.58
CA PRO A 89 3.99 4.36 -10.08
C PRO A 89 4.52 5.27 -11.19
N ARG A 90 4.41 6.60 -11.04
CA ARG A 90 5.07 7.52 -11.98
C ARG A 90 6.59 7.45 -11.82
N ILE A 91 7.06 7.47 -10.58
CA ILE A 91 8.47 7.34 -10.21
C ILE A 91 8.62 6.30 -9.11
N GLU A 92 9.73 5.59 -9.15
CA GLU A 92 10.16 4.69 -8.10
C GLU A 92 11.66 4.90 -7.86
N ILE A 93 12.04 5.10 -6.60
CA ILE A 93 13.43 5.11 -6.16
C ILE A 93 13.68 3.82 -5.40
N ARG A 94 14.68 3.05 -5.83
CA ARG A 94 15.06 1.77 -5.23
C ARG A 94 16.44 1.89 -4.62
N ARG A 95 16.63 1.32 -3.44
CA ARG A 95 17.93 1.13 -2.82
C ARG A 95 18.12 -0.35 -2.56
N GLN A 96 19.15 -0.91 -3.18
CA GLN A 96 19.70 -2.23 -2.86
C GLN A 96 21.20 -2.02 -2.57
N GLN A 97 22.09 -2.68 -3.30
CA GLN A 97 23.53 -2.36 -3.30
C GLN A 97 23.80 -0.93 -3.83
N GLN A 98 22.96 -0.45 -4.75
CA GLN A 98 23.03 0.89 -5.33
C GLN A 98 21.64 1.53 -5.33
N LEU A 99 21.60 2.85 -5.49
CA LEU A 99 20.37 3.60 -5.66
C LEU A 99 20.04 3.71 -7.16
N SER A 100 18.82 3.37 -7.53
CA SER A 100 18.31 3.52 -8.90
C SER A 100 16.99 4.27 -8.92
N ILE A 101 16.72 4.97 -10.02
CA ILE A 101 15.51 5.75 -10.22
C ILE A 101 14.85 5.25 -11.50
N HIS A 102 13.57 4.90 -11.39
CA HIS A 102 12.75 4.38 -12.47
C HIS A 102 11.59 5.33 -12.71
N ILE A 103 11.35 5.69 -13.97
CA ILE A 103 10.24 6.56 -14.39
C ILE A 103 9.43 5.81 -15.42
N ASN A 104 8.16 5.56 -15.10
CA ASN A 104 7.27 4.85 -16.01
C ASN A 104 6.60 5.84 -16.97
N LEU A 105 6.53 5.46 -18.25
CA LEU A 105 5.83 6.17 -19.33
C LEU A 105 4.97 5.15 -20.07
N LEU A 106 3.67 5.38 -20.21
CA LEU A 106 2.79 4.43 -20.93
C LEU A 106 2.73 4.67 -22.43
N ALA A 107 2.83 5.94 -22.85
CA ALA A 107 2.69 6.34 -24.24
C ALA A 107 3.47 7.65 -24.51
N GLU A 108 3.68 7.99 -25.77
CA GLU A 108 4.40 9.20 -26.18
C GLU A 108 3.74 10.49 -25.67
N GLU A 109 2.41 10.55 -25.67
CA GLU A 109 1.60 11.65 -25.12
C GLU A 109 1.83 11.89 -23.62
N ASP A 110 2.32 10.89 -22.90
CA ASP A 110 2.55 10.96 -21.45
C ASP A 110 3.83 11.72 -21.08
N LYS A 111 4.75 11.93 -22.04
CA LYS A 111 6.06 12.57 -21.79
C LYS A 111 5.95 13.96 -21.17
N GLN A 112 5.00 14.77 -21.62
CA GLN A 112 4.81 16.13 -21.08
C GLN A 112 4.34 16.08 -19.61
N SER A 113 3.44 15.15 -19.29
CA SER A 113 2.95 14.94 -17.92
C SER A 113 4.09 14.47 -17.01
N ALA A 114 4.93 13.56 -17.48
CA ALA A 114 6.08 13.07 -16.74
C ALA A 114 7.13 14.16 -16.50
N LEU A 115 7.40 15.01 -17.50
CA LEU A 115 8.30 16.15 -17.32
C LEU A 115 7.76 17.17 -16.30
N ALA A 116 6.45 17.46 -16.34
CA ALA A 116 5.81 18.32 -15.36
C ALA A 116 5.92 17.73 -13.95
N PHE A 117 5.67 16.42 -13.81
CA PHE A 117 5.86 15.68 -12.55
C PHE A 117 7.31 15.80 -12.04
N ILE A 118 8.32 15.53 -12.87
CA ILE A 118 9.73 15.59 -12.46
C ILE A 118 10.12 16.99 -11.99
N ARG A 119 9.67 18.04 -12.70
CA ARG A 119 9.92 19.44 -12.33
C ARG A 119 9.29 19.87 -11.01
N SER A 120 8.26 19.16 -10.58
CA SER A 120 7.53 19.45 -9.34
C SER A 120 8.05 18.66 -8.12
N LEU A 121 9.00 17.73 -8.32
CA LEU A 121 9.58 16.95 -7.24
C LEU A 121 10.27 17.87 -6.22
N LYS A 122 10.05 17.57 -4.94
CA LYS A 122 10.65 18.30 -3.84
C LYS A 122 11.86 17.56 -3.29
N ASN A 123 12.79 18.33 -2.73
CA ASN A 123 13.86 17.78 -1.90
C ASN A 123 13.29 17.11 -0.65
N ALA A 124 14.04 16.14 -0.11
CA ALA A 124 13.66 15.49 1.14
C ALA A 124 13.51 16.50 2.28
N LEU A 125 12.47 16.32 3.09
CA LEU A 125 12.22 17.13 4.28
C LEU A 125 12.77 16.44 5.53
N ASN A 126 12.98 17.22 6.59
CA ASN A 126 13.20 16.64 7.91
C ASN A 126 11.84 16.18 8.47
N ILE A 127 11.70 14.89 8.75
CA ILE A 127 10.48 14.36 9.37
C ILE A 127 10.53 14.74 10.85
N ALA A 128 9.61 15.60 11.27
CA ALA A 128 9.48 15.98 12.67
C ALA A 128 9.16 14.74 13.53
N PRO A 129 9.69 14.64 14.76
CA PRO A 129 9.27 13.61 15.70
C PRO A 129 7.75 13.63 15.88
N LEU A 130 7.16 12.43 16.03
CA LEU A 130 5.73 12.31 16.26
C LEU A 130 5.33 13.05 17.55
N SER A 131 4.52 14.10 17.40
CA SER A 131 4.06 14.95 18.51
C SER A 131 2.53 15.06 18.45
N VAL A 132 1.86 14.01 18.92
CA VAL A 132 0.39 13.93 18.99
C VAL A 132 -0.04 13.44 20.38
N LYS A 133 -1.23 13.85 20.83
CA LYS A 133 -1.84 13.34 22.06
C LYS A 133 -3.09 12.53 21.73
N VAL A 134 -3.20 11.34 22.31
CA VAL A 134 -4.44 10.55 22.24
C VAL A 134 -5.50 11.20 23.11
N THR A 135 -6.61 11.61 22.50
CA THR A 135 -7.74 12.27 23.18
C THR A 135 -8.86 11.30 23.52
N SER A 136 -9.02 10.22 22.73
CA SER A 136 -9.93 9.13 23.06
C SER A 136 -9.50 7.82 22.40
N VAL A 137 -10.00 6.72 22.96
CA VAL A 137 -9.85 5.37 22.43
C VAL A 137 -11.23 4.73 22.36
N GLU A 138 -11.61 4.24 21.18
CA GLU A 138 -12.85 3.49 20.97
C GLU A 138 -12.50 2.09 20.46
N HIS A 139 -13.06 1.06 21.09
CA HIS A 139 -12.83 -0.33 20.72
C HIS A 139 -13.98 -0.84 19.84
N SER A 140 -13.67 -1.55 18.75
CA SER A 140 -14.71 -2.14 17.88
C SER A 140 -15.57 -3.18 18.62
N LEU A 141 -15.00 -3.79 19.67
CA LEU A 141 -15.68 -4.68 20.60
C LEU A 141 -15.29 -4.28 22.03
N THR A 142 -16.29 -4.14 22.90
CA THR A 142 -16.06 -4.01 24.34
C THR A 142 -15.42 -5.28 24.91
N GLN A 143 -14.90 -5.22 26.14
CA GLN A 143 -14.35 -6.40 26.81
C GLN A 143 -15.39 -7.52 26.95
N GLN A 144 -16.64 -7.18 27.29
CA GLN A 144 -17.70 -8.17 27.42
C GLN A 144 -18.01 -8.83 26.09
N GLN A 145 -18.25 -8.04 25.03
CA GLN A 145 -18.51 -8.55 23.69
C GLN A 145 -17.36 -9.42 23.16
N TRP A 146 -16.11 -9.06 23.46
CA TRP A 146 -14.95 -9.88 23.11
C TRP A 146 -14.95 -11.21 23.85
N THR A 147 -15.28 -11.22 25.14
CA THR A 147 -15.37 -12.43 25.95
C THR A 147 -16.46 -13.36 25.42
N ASP A 148 -17.64 -12.80 25.13
CA ASP A 148 -18.77 -13.57 24.59
C ASP A 148 -18.41 -14.18 23.22
N TYR A 149 -17.76 -13.41 22.36
CA TYR A 149 -17.28 -13.88 21.05
C TYR A 149 -16.26 -15.03 21.17
N LEU A 150 -15.33 -14.96 22.13
CA LEU A 150 -14.38 -16.04 22.37
C LEU A 150 -15.05 -17.30 22.93
N ASN A 151 -16.05 -17.16 23.81
CA ASN A 151 -16.79 -18.31 24.33
C ASN A 151 -17.54 -19.05 23.22
N ILE A 152 -18.17 -18.33 22.29
CA ILE A 152 -18.80 -18.94 21.10
C ILE A 152 -17.77 -19.73 20.30
N ALA A 153 -16.61 -19.13 20.01
CA ALA A 153 -15.56 -19.80 19.25
C ALA A 153 -15.03 -21.07 19.96
N LEU A 154 -14.88 -21.04 21.29
CA LEU A 154 -14.46 -22.19 22.08
C LEU A 154 -15.51 -23.30 22.08
N ASP A 155 -16.78 -22.95 22.20
CA ASP A 155 -17.88 -23.92 22.13
C ASP A 155 -17.95 -24.60 20.76
N GLU A 156 -17.78 -23.84 19.67
CA GLU A 156 -17.74 -24.38 18.30
C GLU A 156 -16.52 -25.28 18.08
N ILE A 157 -15.35 -24.95 18.67
CA ILE A 157 -14.16 -25.82 18.65
C ILE A 157 -14.43 -27.12 19.43
N ASN A 158 -15.00 -27.03 20.63
CA ASN A 158 -15.32 -28.19 21.45
C ASN A 158 -16.35 -29.12 20.79
N GLN A 159 -17.26 -28.56 20.00
CA GLN A 159 -18.24 -29.31 19.20
C GLN A 159 -17.65 -29.86 17.89
N GLY A 160 -16.40 -29.54 17.56
CA GLY A 160 -15.73 -30.00 16.35
C GLY A 160 -16.19 -29.30 15.06
N VAL A 161 -16.78 -28.11 15.15
CA VAL A 161 -17.21 -27.32 13.97
C VAL A 161 -15.99 -26.83 13.18
N PHE A 162 -14.95 -26.38 13.88
CA PHE A 162 -13.63 -26.05 13.33
C PHE A 162 -12.55 -26.20 14.40
N GLU A 163 -11.28 -26.25 14.00
CA GLU A 163 -10.16 -26.46 14.92
C GLU A 163 -9.53 -25.16 15.44
N LYS A 164 -9.65 -24.06 14.67
CA LYS A 164 -9.02 -22.78 14.99
C LYS A 164 -9.73 -21.60 14.33
N VAL A 165 -9.80 -20.49 15.05
CA VAL A 165 -10.14 -19.16 14.53
C VAL A 165 -9.11 -18.14 15.01
N VAL A 166 -8.83 -17.12 14.20
CA VAL A 166 -7.95 -15.99 14.57
C VAL A 166 -8.80 -14.72 14.70
N PRO A 167 -9.21 -14.35 15.91
CA PRO A 167 -10.05 -13.18 16.12
C PRO A 167 -9.21 -11.89 16.11
N ALA A 168 -9.80 -10.79 15.66
CA ALA A 168 -9.15 -9.48 15.64
C ALA A 168 -10.04 -8.41 16.26
N ARG A 169 -9.42 -7.37 16.84
CA ARG A 169 -10.11 -6.21 17.42
C ARG A 169 -9.49 -4.91 16.92
N GLY A 170 -10.32 -4.02 16.40
CA GLY A 170 -9.90 -2.67 16.01
C GLY A 170 -9.94 -1.70 17.18
N ASN A 171 -8.99 -0.77 17.22
CA ASN A 171 -9.01 0.35 18.16
C ASN A 171 -8.91 1.66 17.36
N LEU A 172 -9.91 2.51 17.47
CA LEU A 172 -9.92 3.84 16.89
C LEU A 172 -9.31 4.84 17.88
N LEU A 173 -8.20 5.47 17.48
CA LEU A 173 -7.54 6.52 18.25
C LEU A 173 -7.96 7.88 17.70
N LYS A 174 -8.51 8.76 18.55
CA LYS A 174 -8.66 10.18 18.22
C LYS A 174 -7.42 10.93 18.71
N LEU A 175 -6.85 11.77 17.85
CA LEU A 175 -5.58 12.47 18.10
C LEU A 175 -5.80 14.00 18.08
N ARG A 176 -5.02 14.73 18.88
CA ARG A 176 -4.89 16.19 18.87
C ARG A 176 -3.43 16.60 18.74
#